data_AF-A0A1W9LTM4-F1
#
_entry.id   AF-A0A1W9LTM4-F1
#
_cell.length_a   1.000
_cell.length_b   1.000
_cell.length_c   1.000
_cell.angle_alpha   90.00
_cell.angle_beta   90.00
_cell.angle_gamma   90.00
#
_symmetry.space_group_name_H-M   'P 1'
#
loop_
_entity.id
_entity.type
_entity.pdbx_description
1 polymer ?
#
loop_
_entity_poly.entity_id
_entity_poly.type
_entity_poly.pdbx_seq_one_letter_code
_entity_poly.pdbx_strand_id
1 'polypeptide(L)'
;MSSAFVHLHVHTQYSMLDGAIRIDDMLERCREWNMETVAITDHGAMFGALEFYVKARKKGIKPIIGCEFYVAPGDMRRRENEGGVSHLVVLAMNNTGYHNLLRLASIAQLEGFYYKPRIDWPTLYQYQEGLLVLTACLHGDIPWRITHGDMAGARQRARELQEVFGDRLY
;
A
#
# COMPACT_ATOMS: atom_id res chain seq x y z
N MET A 1 -12.65 28.35 -5.39
CA MET A 1 -13.01 26.94 -5.59
C MET A 1 -12.18 26.13 -4.61
N SER A 2 -12.77 25.29 -3.78
CA SER A 2 -11.98 24.38 -2.94
C SER A 2 -11.27 23.39 -3.88
N SER A 3 -9.95 23.21 -3.71
CA SER A 3 -9.24 22.14 -4.41
C SER A 3 -9.88 20.81 -4.05
N ALA A 4 -10.15 19.97 -5.05
CA ALA A 4 -10.55 18.59 -4.78
C ALA A 4 -9.37 17.85 -4.14
N PHE A 5 -9.65 17.03 -3.13
CA PHE A 5 -8.65 16.21 -2.44
C PHE A 5 -9.19 14.78 -2.33
N VAL A 6 -8.31 13.79 -2.52
CA VAL A 6 -8.63 12.37 -2.45
C VAL A 6 -7.62 11.69 -1.54
N HIS A 7 -8.10 11.02 -0.49
CA HIS A 7 -7.23 10.22 0.36
C HIS A 7 -6.84 8.92 -0.35
N LEU A 8 -5.53 8.73 -0.57
CA LEU A 8 -4.96 7.56 -1.25
C LEU A 8 -4.22 6.60 -0.30
N HIS A 9 -4.00 6.99 0.96
CA HIS A 9 -3.42 6.17 2.01
C HIS A 9 -4.37 6.22 3.21
N VAL A 10 -5.19 5.18 3.39
CA VAL A 10 -6.23 5.10 4.44
C VAL A 10 -6.28 3.70 5.01
N HIS A 11 -6.18 3.62 6.34
CA HIS A 11 -6.35 2.39 7.10
C HIS A 11 -7.79 2.25 7.57
N THR A 12 -8.41 1.13 7.26
CA THR A 12 -9.75 0.78 7.73
C THR A 12 -9.67 -0.11 8.96
N GLN A 13 -10.82 -0.48 9.51
CA GLN A 13 -10.97 -1.50 10.56
C GLN A 13 -10.30 -2.85 10.23
N TYR A 14 -9.91 -3.10 8.98
CA TYR A 14 -9.21 -4.32 8.57
C TYR A 14 -7.70 -4.27 8.75
N SER A 15 -7.12 -3.10 9.01
CA SER A 15 -5.78 -2.97 9.60
C SER A 15 -5.84 -3.36 11.08
N MET A 16 -5.99 -4.66 11.36
CA MET A 16 -6.18 -5.16 12.72
C MET A 16 -5.06 -4.69 13.64
N LEU A 17 -5.42 -4.30 14.86
CA LEU A 17 -4.55 -3.75 15.92
C LEU A 17 -4.17 -2.26 15.77
N ASP A 18 -4.57 -1.58 14.69
CA ASP A 18 -4.27 -0.15 14.48
C ASP A 18 -5.45 0.64 13.88
N GLY A 19 -6.05 0.12 12.81
CA GLY A 19 -7.11 0.79 12.09
C GLY A 19 -8.42 0.92 12.88
N ALA A 20 -8.89 2.16 13.04
CA ALA A 20 -10.13 2.49 13.75
C ALA A 20 -11.28 2.93 12.83
N ILE A 21 -11.00 3.16 11.54
CA ILE A 21 -11.97 3.72 10.58
C ILE A 21 -12.88 2.62 10.03
N ARG A 22 -14.16 2.64 10.38
CA ARG A 22 -15.15 1.73 9.80
C ARG A 22 -15.51 2.16 8.39
N ILE A 23 -15.66 1.20 7.48
CA ILE A 23 -15.93 1.47 6.06
C ILE A 23 -17.22 2.29 5.89
N ASP A 24 -18.30 1.96 6.61
CA ASP A 24 -19.57 2.65 6.48
C ASP A 24 -19.49 4.12 6.90
N ASP A 25 -18.81 4.39 8.03
CA ASP A 25 -18.59 5.72 8.58
C ASP A 25 -17.69 6.57 7.67
N MET A 26 -16.63 5.95 7.13
CA MET A 26 -15.74 6.59 6.16
C MET A 26 -16.47 7.02 4.89
N LEU A 27 -17.29 6.12 4.32
CA LEU A 27 -18.03 6.42 3.10
C LEU A 27 -19.14 7.44 3.35
N GLU A 28 -19.75 7.48 4.53
CA GLU A 28 -20.68 8.55 4.88
C GLU A 28 -19.98 9.90 4.96
N ARG A 29 -18.81 9.95 5.60
CA ARG A 29 -18.00 11.17 5.67
C ARG A 29 -17.58 11.67 4.29
N CYS A 30 -17.21 10.76 3.38
CA CYS A 30 -16.90 11.10 2.00
C CYS A 30 -18.09 11.80 1.31
N ARG A 31 -19.33 11.32 1.54
CA ARG A 31 -20.53 11.97 0.98
C ARG A 31 -20.76 13.36 1.56
N GLU A 32 -20.67 13.51 2.88
CA GLU A 32 -20.82 14.80 3.56
C GLU A 32 -19.84 15.85 3.05
N TRP A 33 -18.61 15.42 2.71
CA TRP A 33 -17.54 16.28 2.22
C TRP A 33 -17.48 16.39 0.69
N ASN A 34 -18.46 15.82 -0.03
CA ASN A 34 -18.48 15.78 -1.50
C ASN A 34 -17.20 15.17 -2.12
N MET A 35 -16.64 14.16 -1.46
CA MET A 35 -15.51 13.38 -1.96
C MET A 35 -16.03 12.22 -2.82
N GLU A 36 -15.79 12.30 -4.12
CA GLU A 36 -16.27 11.29 -5.08
C GLU A 36 -15.37 10.05 -5.15
N THR A 37 -14.20 10.07 -4.51
CA THR A 37 -13.20 8.98 -4.59
C THR A 37 -12.48 8.84 -3.25
N VAL A 38 -12.16 7.61 -2.86
CA VAL A 38 -11.30 7.30 -1.71
C VAL A 38 -10.60 5.95 -1.94
N ALA A 39 -9.40 5.79 -1.40
CA ALA A 39 -8.68 4.52 -1.38
C ALA A 39 -8.78 3.80 -0.04
N ILE A 40 -8.49 2.51 -0.04
CA ILE A 40 -8.09 1.77 1.17
C ILE A 40 -6.70 1.16 0.94
N THR A 41 -5.87 1.17 1.97
CA THR A 41 -4.48 0.67 1.93
C THR A 41 -4.15 0.03 3.27
N ASP A 42 -4.89 -1.01 3.63
CA ASP A 42 -4.73 -1.69 4.91
C ASP A 42 -3.35 -2.36 5.05
N HIS A 43 -2.91 -2.54 6.30
CA HIS A 43 -1.59 -3.10 6.61
C HIS A 43 -1.46 -4.58 6.23
N GLY A 44 -0.71 -4.87 5.17
CA GLY A 44 -0.30 -6.22 4.79
C GLY A 44 -1.44 -7.20 4.48
N ALA A 45 -2.65 -6.68 4.26
CA ALA A 45 -3.86 -7.48 4.06
C ALA A 45 -4.89 -6.73 3.21
N MET A 46 -5.71 -7.49 2.51
CA MET A 46 -6.80 -7.00 1.66
C MET A 46 -8.17 -7.49 2.12
N PHE A 47 -8.32 -7.79 3.42
CA PHE A 47 -9.54 -8.41 3.97
C PHE A 47 -10.80 -7.58 3.70
N GLY A 48 -10.69 -6.25 3.76
CA GLY A 48 -11.81 -5.33 3.51
C GLY A 48 -12.07 -4.98 2.05
N ALA A 49 -11.25 -5.44 1.10
CA ALA A 49 -11.27 -4.92 -0.27
C ALA A 49 -12.60 -5.13 -0.99
N LEU A 50 -13.18 -6.33 -0.91
CA LEU A 50 -14.46 -6.64 -1.55
C LEU A 50 -15.62 -5.89 -0.91
N GLU A 51 -15.67 -5.86 0.43
CA GLU A 51 -16.71 -5.15 1.17
C GLU A 51 -16.67 -3.65 0.84
N PHE A 52 -15.49 -3.04 0.91
CA PHE A 52 -15.28 -1.64 0.56
C PHE A 52 -15.71 -1.34 -0.87
N TYR A 53 -15.27 -2.15 -1.84
CA TYR A 53 -15.63 -1.97 -3.25
C TYR A 53 -17.15 -1.95 -3.45
N VAL A 54 -17.86 -2.95 -2.91
CA VAL A 54 -19.31 -3.07 -3.07
C VAL A 54 -20.04 -1.89 -2.40
N LYS A 55 -19.66 -1.54 -1.17
CA LYS A 55 -20.28 -0.45 -0.41
C LYS A 55 -20.02 0.92 -1.03
N ALA A 56 -18.78 1.19 -1.45
CA ALA A 56 -18.40 2.45 -2.10
C ALA A 56 -19.18 2.65 -3.40
N ARG A 57 -19.22 1.62 -4.27
CA ARG A 57 -19.98 1.65 -5.52
C ARG A 57 -21.47 1.89 -5.29
N LYS A 58 -22.07 1.25 -4.28
CA LYS A 58 -23.48 1.47 -3.91
C LYS A 58 -23.77 2.93 -3.48
N LYS A 59 -22.79 3.59 -2.86
CA LYS A 59 -22.87 5.00 -2.45
C LYS A 59 -22.44 5.99 -3.53
N GLY A 60 -22.10 5.53 -4.75
CA GLY A 60 -21.66 6.39 -5.85
C GLY A 60 -20.23 6.93 -5.68
N ILE A 61 -19.45 6.39 -4.75
CA ILE A 61 -18.05 6.76 -4.52
C ILE A 61 -17.17 5.80 -5.33
N LYS A 62 -16.21 6.33 -6.09
CA LYS A 62 -15.21 5.55 -6.81
C LYS A 62 -14.21 4.94 -5.82
N PRO A 63 -14.18 3.60 -5.66
CA PRO A 63 -13.19 2.94 -4.81
C PRO A 63 -11.83 2.86 -5.52
N ILE A 64 -10.75 3.08 -4.77
CA ILE A 64 -9.39 2.70 -5.16
C ILE A 64 -8.91 1.60 -4.21
N ILE A 65 -8.48 0.46 -4.76
CA ILE A 65 -8.02 -0.67 -3.97
C ILE A 65 -6.50 -0.64 -3.89
N GLY A 66 -5.97 -0.70 -2.68
CA GLY A 66 -4.55 -0.79 -2.41
C GLY A 66 -4.24 -1.62 -1.16
N CYS A 67 -2.96 -1.64 -0.82
CA CYS A 67 -2.42 -2.31 0.36
C CYS A 67 -1.14 -1.55 0.78
N GLU A 68 -0.95 -1.33 2.08
CA GLU A 68 0.36 -0.93 2.60
C GLU A 68 1.13 -2.19 2.97
N PHE A 69 2.05 -2.59 2.10
CA PHE A 69 2.86 -3.79 2.28
C PHE A 69 4.01 -3.53 3.25
N TYR A 70 4.33 -4.55 4.03
CA TYR A 70 5.62 -4.66 4.71
C TYR A 70 6.64 -5.21 3.73
N VAL A 71 7.75 -4.51 3.54
CA VAL A 71 8.85 -4.94 2.65
C VAL A 71 10.05 -5.31 3.50
N ALA A 72 10.50 -6.55 3.35
CA ALA A 72 11.69 -7.06 4.01
C ALA A 72 12.96 -6.36 3.48
N PRO A 73 13.98 -6.15 4.33
CA PRO A 73 15.25 -5.56 3.92
C PRO A 73 16.07 -6.45 2.97
N GLY A 74 15.79 -7.75 2.96
CA GLY A 74 16.36 -8.75 2.06
C GLY A 74 15.33 -9.81 1.68
N ASP A 75 15.76 -11.07 1.57
CA ASP A 75 14.88 -12.20 1.26
C ASP A 75 13.78 -12.36 2.33
N MET A 76 12.51 -12.25 1.92
CA MET A 76 11.36 -12.31 2.81
C MET A 76 11.20 -13.66 3.53
N ARG A 77 11.81 -14.74 3.03
CA ARG A 77 11.75 -16.08 3.61
C ARG A 77 12.73 -16.26 4.76
N ARG A 78 13.73 -15.38 4.88
CA ARG A 78 14.65 -15.39 6.03
C ARG A 78 13.96 -14.87 7.28
N ARG A 79 14.23 -15.54 8.40
CA ARG A 79 13.72 -15.21 9.74
C ARG A 79 14.82 -14.62 10.61
N GLU A 80 15.70 -13.85 9.99
CA GLU A 80 16.81 -13.17 10.64
C GLU A 80 16.42 -11.71 10.91
N ASN A 81 16.95 -11.14 11.98
CA ASN A 81 16.63 -9.78 12.42
C ASN A 81 17.55 -8.74 11.73
N GLU A 82 17.83 -8.95 10.44
CA GLU A 82 18.73 -8.10 9.65
C GLU A 82 17.99 -6.85 9.15
N GLY A 83 17.68 -5.93 10.07
CA GLY A 83 17.03 -4.66 9.76
C GLY A 83 15.50 -4.69 9.87
N GLY A 84 14.92 -3.51 10.13
CA GLY A 84 13.48 -3.34 10.25
C GLY A 84 12.75 -3.57 8.92
N VAL A 85 11.47 -3.92 8.99
CA VAL A 85 10.58 -3.92 7.83
C VAL A 85 10.25 -2.48 7.45
N SER A 86 10.19 -2.20 6.15
CA SER A 86 9.74 -0.91 5.64
C SER A 86 8.30 -0.99 5.16
N HIS A 87 7.61 0.15 5.06
CA HIS A 87 6.27 0.23 4.49
C HIS A 87 6.33 0.65 3.03
N LEU A 88 5.38 0.15 2.23
CA LEU A 88 5.18 0.59 0.86
C LEU A 88 3.71 0.61 0.51
N VAL A 89 3.19 1.76 0.07
CA VAL A 89 1.80 1.87 -0.36
C VAL A 89 1.71 1.49 -1.82
N VAL A 90 0.83 0.54 -2.14
CA VAL A 90 0.67 0.03 -3.49
C VAL A 90 -0.82 0.06 -3.86
N LEU A 91 -1.15 0.71 -4.97
CA LEU A 91 -2.51 0.88 -5.48
C LEU A 91 -2.68 0.13 -6.81
N ALA A 92 -3.85 -0.47 -7.01
CA ALA A 92 -4.21 -1.06 -8.30
C ALA A 92 -4.72 0.01 -9.27
N MET A 93 -4.09 0.14 -10.43
CA MET A 93 -4.54 1.05 -11.50
C MET A 93 -5.63 0.43 -12.38
N ASN A 94 -5.65 -0.90 -12.45
CA ASN A 94 -6.54 -1.69 -13.31
C ASN A 94 -6.70 -3.11 -12.75
N ASN A 95 -7.44 -3.97 -13.46
CA ASN A 95 -7.69 -5.35 -13.04
C ASN A 95 -6.41 -6.19 -12.93
N THR A 96 -5.43 -5.99 -13.82
CA THR A 96 -4.12 -6.65 -13.71
C THR A 96 -3.43 -6.27 -12.40
N GLY A 97 -3.42 -4.98 -12.07
CA GLY A 97 -2.91 -4.49 -10.79
C GLY A 97 -3.65 -5.06 -9.59
N TYR A 98 -4.98 -5.19 -9.66
CA TYR A 98 -5.76 -5.82 -8.59
C TYR A 98 -5.39 -7.30 -8.40
N HIS A 99 -5.24 -8.06 -9.48
CA HIS A 99 -4.77 -9.45 -9.41
C HIS A 99 -3.35 -9.55 -8.85
N ASN A 100 -2.46 -8.63 -9.22
CA ASN A 100 -1.11 -8.56 -8.69
C ASN A 100 -1.09 -8.21 -7.19
N LEU A 101 -1.94 -7.28 -6.72
CA LEU A 101 -2.12 -7.02 -5.29
C LEU A 101 -2.55 -8.28 -4.52
N LEU A 102 -3.55 -9.01 -5.03
CA LEU A 102 -3.99 -10.26 -4.42
C LEU A 102 -2.87 -11.30 -4.36
N ARG A 103 -2.07 -11.39 -5.43
CA ARG A 103 -0.94 -12.32 -5.50
C ARG A 103 0.15 -11.95 -4.50
N LEU A 104 0.53 -10.67 -4.43
CA LEU A 104 1.50 -10.15 -3.47
C LEU A 104 1.03 -10.35 -2.03
N ALA A 105 -0.23 -10.03 -1.72
CA ALA A 105 -0.80 -10.26 -0.38
C ALA A 105 -0.80 -11.75 0.00
N SER A 106 -1.09 -12.64 -0.95
CA SER A 106 -1.04 -14.08 -0.71
C SER A 106 0.40 -14.57 -0.46
N ILE A 107 1.37 -14.13 -1.28
CA ILE A 107 2.78 -14.47 -1.11
C ILE A 107 3.29 -13.96 0.26
N ALA A 108 2.92 -12.74 0.65
CA ALA A 108 3.31 -12.17 1.92
C ALA A 108 2.84 -13.02 3.11
N GLN A 109 1.64 -13.59 3.02
CA GLN A 109 1.05 -14.44 4.06
C GLN A 109 1.61 -15.88 4.04
N LEU A 110 1.79 -16.46 2.84
CA LEU A 110 2.16 -17.87 2.71
C LEU A 110 3.67 -18.12 2.77
N GLU A 111 4.48 -17.18 2.28
CA GLU A 111 5.93 -17.35 2.11
C GLU A 111 6.74 -16.37 2.97
N GLY A 112 6.30 -15.11 3.05
CA GLY A 112 7.06 -14.04 3.72
C GLY A 112 6.67 -13.77 5.17
N PHE A 113 5.75 -14.56 5.73
CA PHE A 113 5.23 -14.33 7.07
C PHE A 113 6.29 -14.65 8.15
N TYR A 114 6.61 -13.63 8.94
CA TYR A 114 7.39 -13.78 10.17
C TYR A 114 6.59 -13.26 11.36
N TYR A 115 6.72 -11.99 11.73
CA TYR A 115 5.78 -11.30 12.64
C TYR A 115 4.72 -10.50 11.89
N LYS A 116 5.02 -10.12 10.66
CA LYS A 116 4.15 -9.42 9.71
C LYS A 116 4.18 -10.19 8.39
N PRO A 117 3.13 -10.12 7.55
CA PRO A 117 3.17 -10.64 6.19
C PRO A 117 4.03 -9.71 5.33
N ARG A 118 5.23 -10.16 4.95
CA ARG A 118 6.21 -9.33 4.22
C ARG A 118 6.34 -9.78 2.77
N ILE A 119 6.54 -8.84 1.87
CA ILE A 119 7.10 -9.11 0.54
C ILE A 119 8.59 -8.71 0.52
N ASP A 120 9.27 -8.98 -0.58
CA ASP A 120 10.59 -8.41 -0.88
C ASP A 120 10.57 -7.65 -2.23
N TRP A 121 11.63 -6.90 -2.49
CA TRP A 121 11.76 -6.11 -3.72
C TRP A 121 11.71 -6.96 -5.00
N PRO A 122 12.42 -8.09 -5.11
CA PRO A 122 12.31 -8.96 -6.29
C PRO A 122 10.88 -9.43 -6.56
N THR A 123 10.15 -9.85 -5.51
CA THR A 123 8.75 -10.27 -5.64
C THR A 123 7.86 -9.11 -6.09
N LEU A 124 8.04 -7.91 -5.51
CA LEU A 124 7.30 -6.72 -5.95
C LEU A 124 7.53 -6.44 -7.44
N TYR A 125 8.79 -6.48 -7.89
CA TYR A 125 9.16 -6.21 -9.28
C TYR A 125 8.60 -7.26 -10.25
N GLN A 126 8.51 -8.52 -9.82
CA GLN A 126 7.89 -9.58 -10.61
C GLN A 126 6.40 -9.32 -10.90
N TYR A 127 5.67 -8.72 -9.95
CA TYR A 127 4.23 -8.45 -10.06
C TYR A 127 3.91 -6.96 -10.23
N GLN A 128 4.86 -6.16 -10.74
CA GLN A 128 4.74 -4.69 -10.81
C GLN A 128 3.65 -4.18 -11.77
N GLU A 129 3.23 -4.99 -12.75
CA GLU A 129 2.33 -4.57 -13.82
C GLU A 129 0.97 -4.08 -13.26
N GLY A 130 0.51 -2.92 -13.72
CA GLY A 130 -0.76 -2.34 -13.29
C GLY A 130 -0.78 -1.78 -11.87
N LEU A 131 0.36 -1.72 -11.19
CA LEU A 131 0.51 -1.15 -9.85
C LEU A 131 1.02 0.29 -9.89
N LEU A 132 0.53 1.13 -8.98
CA LEU A 132 1.08 2.44 -8.65
C LEU A 132 1.63 2.40 -7.23
N VAL A 133 2.79 3.00 -6.99
CA VAL A 133 3.48 2.95 -5.71
C VAL A 133 3.67 4.35 -5.14
N LEU A 134 3.39 4.51 -3.85
CA LEU A 134 3.79 5.70 -3.08
C LEU A 134 4.97 5.35 -2.17
N THR A 135 5.92 6.26 -1.95
CA THR A 135 7.07 6.04 -1.05
C THR A 135 6.72 5.82 0.43
N ALA A 136 5.42 5.87 0.76
CA ALA A 136 4.81 5.58 2.05
C ALA A 136 5.13 6.59 3.17
N CYS A 137 4.89 6.18 4.42
CA CYS A 137 5.04 6.98 5.63
C CYS A 137 6.51 7.06 6.10
N LEU A 138 6.76 7.56 7.32
CA LEU A 138 8.11 7.64 7.92
C LEU A 138 8.81 6.26 8.05
N HIS A 139 8.05 5.17 8.01
CA HIS A 139 8.58 3.80 7.99
C HIS A 139 8.83 3.26 6.57
N GLY A 140 8.61 4.06 5.52
CA GLY A 140 9.01 3.71 4.16
C GLY A 140 10.53 3.71 3.99
N ASP A 141 11.07 2.88 3.09
CA ASP A 141 12.52 2.70 2.93
C ASP A 141 13.23 4.02 2.62
N ILE A 142 12.68 4.84 1.71
CA ILE A 142 13.27 6.13 1.32
C ILE A 142 13.19 7.17 2.48
N PRO A 143 12.00 7.47 3.06
CA PRO A 143 11.92 8.38 4.22
C PRO A 143 12.77 7.93 5.41
N TRP A 144 12.81 6.63 5.70
CA TRP A 144 13.60 6.09 6.80
C TRP A 144 15.10 6.36 6.57
N ARG A 145 15.62 6.08 5.37
CA ARG A 145 17.02 6.37 5.03
C ARG A 145 17.36 7.86 5.17
N ILE A 146 16.48 8.74 4.68
CA ILE A 146 16.66 10.19 4.79
C ILE A 146 16.79 10.61 6.27
N THR A 147 15.88 10.14 7.12
CA THR A 147 15.87 10.48 8.55
C THR A 147 17.05 9.91 9.32
N HIS A 148 17.71 8.86 8.80
CA HIS A 148 18.92 8.26 9.37
C HIS A 148 20.23 8.73 8.70
N GLY A 149 20.16 9.78 7.87
CA GLY A 149 21.34 10.38 7.22
C GLY A 149 21.89 9.63 6.01
N ASP A 150 21.24 8.53 5.60
CA ASP A 150 21.59 7.76 4.40
C ASP A 150 20.96 8.36 3.13
N MET A 151 21.37 9.59 2.79
CA MET A 151 20.90 10.26 1.57
C MET A 151 21.34 9.55 0.28
N ALA A 152 22.46 8.82 0.32
CA ALA A 152 22.96 8.07 -0.83
C ALA A 152 22.07 6.86 -1.13
N GLY A 153 21.77 6.04 -0.12
CA GLY A 153 20.86 4.91 -0.25
C GLY A 153 19.43 5.33 -0.58
N ALA A 154 18.95 6.43 0.02
CA ALA A 154 17.63 6.99 -0.31
C ALA A 154 17.51 7.33 -1.81
N ARG A 155 18.53 7.99 -2.38
CA ARG A 155 18.58 8.31 -3.82
C ARG A 155 18.71 7.06 -4.67
N GLN A 156 19.48 6.07 -4.23
CA GLN A 156 19.61 4.81 -4.95
C GLN A 156 18.26 4.09 -5.03
N ARG A 157 17.57 3.90 -3.90
CA ARG A 157 16.25 3.25 -3.91
C ARG A 157 15.21 4.03 -4.71
N ALA A 158 15.21 5.37 -4.62
CA ALA A 158 14.32 6.19 -5.43
C ALA A 158 14.54 5.97 -6.93
N ARG A 159 15.80 5.86 -7.38
CA ARG A 159 16.13 5.56 -8.78
C ARG A 159 15.70 4.16 -9.19
N GLU A 160 15.99 3.15 -8.36
CA GLU A 160 15.55 1.77 -8.60
C GLU A 160 14.02 1.69 -8.79
N LEU A 161 13.26 2.34 -7.91
CA LEU A 161 11.80 2.39 -8.04
C LEU A 161 11.36 3.18 -9.28
N GLN A 162 12.03 4.28 -9.60
CA GLN A 162 11.71 5.08 -10.79
C GLN A 162 11.96 4.29 -12.08
N GLU A 163 13.00 3.46 -12.13
CA GLU A 163 13.29 2.58 -13.26
C GLU A 163 12.22 1.49 -13.45
N VAL A 164 11.70 0.92 -12.36
CA VAL A 164 10.67 -0.13 -12.41
C VAL A 164 9.26 0.43 -12.66
N PHE A 165 8.89 1.50 -11.94
CA PHE A 165 7.53 2.01 -11.94
C PHE A 165 7.30 3.17 -12.91
N GLY A 166 8.35 3.89 -13.32
CA GLY A 166 8.23 4.98 -14.27
C GLY A 166 7.33 6.10 -13.74
N ASP A 167 6.31 6.46 -14.51
CA ASP A 167 5.30 7.47 -14.16
C ASP A 167 4.27 7.01 -13.10
N ARG A 168 4.49 5.81 -12.52
CA ARG A 168 3.65 5.20 -11.47
C ARG A 168 4.30 5.21 -10.08
N LEU A 169 5.29 6.07 -9.85
CA LEU A 169 5.94 6.28 -8.55
C LEU A 169 5.68 7.72 -8.05
N TYR A 170 5.25 7.86 -6.79
CA TYR A 170 4.96 9.15 -6.15
C TYR A 170 5.42 9.22 -4.69
#